data_AF-A0A7X4ACP3-F1
#
_entry.id   AF-A0A7X4ACP3-F1
#
_cell.length_a   1.000
_cell.length_b   1.000
_cell.length_c   1.000
_cell.angle_alpha   90.00
_cell.angle_beta   90.00
_cell.angle_gamma   90.00
#
_symmetry.space_group_name_H-M   'P 1'
#
loop_
_entity.id
_entity.type
_entity.pdbx_description
1 polymer ?
#
loop_
_entity_poly.entity_id
_entity_poly.type
_entity_poly.pdbx_seq_one_letter_code
_entity_poly.pdbx_strand_id
1 'polypeptide(L)'
;MVLLLNTVIDDAMHLYGLVRDRLLAHRTYAGILEEKKRCLRLNYAGQFHLDVLPARPAFWPGSTRLYVPDKQLRGWLVSDPKGYASWFLGIAEGERDRTLAKTEPLPELKSAEEKSLLQRTVQLLKRRRDVYFDGDEDSPASVVLTTLAARHYRNQPTLLATLVDTLELVWAEIQRTQDILAVPNPTLPQEDFADAWDVNSYARFVRFVRDFRAELVRLGSSQNMENVADQLAEMFGEQPTNAAYREYGKRLQARAGAGRLYVGLAGVSTAGGRKAVRPPPFTPYGS
;
A
#
# COMPACT_ATOMS: atom_id res chain seq x y z
N MET A 1 14.38 4.83 4.30
CA MET A 1 15.75 4.41 3.93
C MET A 1 16.38 3.70 5.11
N VAL A 2 16.95 2.52 4.90
CA VAL A 2 17.75 1.82 5.92
C VAL A 2 19.21 2.23 5.75
N LEU A 3 19.82 2.78 6.80
CA LEU A 3 21.24 3.12 6.82
C LEU A 3 22.01 2.00 7.51
N LEU A 4 22.56 1.10 6.71
CA LEU A 4 23.36 -0.03 7.19
C LEU A 4 24.77 0.44 7.56
N LEU A 5 25.12 0.30 8.84
CA LEU A 5 26.44 0.62 9.35
C LEU A 5 27.18 -0.68 9.65
N ASN A 6 28.28 -0.92 8.94
CA ASN A 6 29.13 -2.08 9.17
C ASN A 6 30.05 -1.79 10.37
N THR A 7 29.50 -1.93 11.57
CA THR A 7 30.14 -1.54 12.82
C THR A 7 29.82 -2.54 13.94
N VAL A 8 30.76 -2.68 14.88
CA VAL A 8 30.62 -3.54 16.08
C VAL A 8 30.03 -2.75 17.25
N ILE A 9 29.30 -1.66 16.98
CA ILE A 9 28.64 -0.90 18.07
C ILE A 9 27.60 -1.80 18.72
N ASP A 10 27.83 -2.14 19.98
CA ASP A 10 26.96 -3.05 20.74
C ASP A 10 25.80 -2.36 21.44
N ASP A 11 25.89 -1.06 21.68
CA ASP A 11 24.79 -0.28 22.21
C ASP A 11 23.89 0.29 21.10
N ALA A 12 22.63 -0.10 21.11
CA ALA A 12 21.62 0.36 20.16
C ALA A 12 21.46 1.89 20.18
N MET A 13 21.51 2.49 21.37
CA MET A 13 21.29 3.92 21.52
C MET A 13 22.51 4.73 21.10
N HIS A 14 23.72 4.19 21.24
CA HIS A 14 24.92 4.76 20.65
C HIS A 14 24.83 4.79 19.11
N LEU A 15 24.40 3.71 18.46
CA LEU A 15 24.23 3.71 17.00
C LEU A 15 23.19 4.76 16.56
N TYR A 16 22.05 4.80 17.24
CA TYR A 16 21.00 5.79 16.98
C TYR A 16 21.52 7.22 17.14
N GLY A 17 22.23 7.48 18.24
CA GLY A 17 22.83 8.77 18.56
C GLY A 17 23.85 9.23 17.51
N LEU A 18 24.72 8.34 17.03
CA LEU A 18 25.71 8.69 16.00
C LEU A 18 25.06 9.16 14.71
N VAL A 19 24.01 8.47 14.24
CA VAL A 19 23.29 8.90 13.03
C VAL A 19 22.56 10.21 13.26
N ARG A 20 21.90 10.36 14.42
CA ARG A 20 21.23 11.59 14.81
C ARG A 20 22.19 12.78 14.82
N ASP A 21 23.32 12.65 15.52
CA ASP A 21 24.29 13.72 15.70
C ASP A 21 24.92 14.09 14.34
N ARG A 22 25.12 13.11 13.46
CA ARG A 22 25.57 13.36 12.08
C ARG A 22 24.55 14.15 11.25
N LEU A 23 23.25 13.88 11.42
CA LEU A 23 22.19 14.64 10.75
C LEU A 23 22.07 16.05 11.34
N LEU A 24 22.12 16.20 12.67
CA LEU A 24 22.09 17.50 13.36
C LEU A 24 23.27 18.40 13.00
N ALA A 25 24.44 17.83 12.73
CA ALA A 25 25.61 18.60 12.29
C ALA A 25 25.42 19.25 10.91
N HIS A 26 24.42 18.84 10.13
CA HIS A 26 24.13 19.40 8.82
C HIS A 26 23.02 20.46 8.88
N ARG A 27 23.34 21.71 8.54
CA ARG A 27 22.42 22.88 8.61
C ARG A 27 21.03 22.63 8.01
N THR A 28 20.96 21.90 6.90
CA THR A 28 19.69 21.62 6.21
C THR A 28 18.80 20.66 6.98
N TYR A 29 19.40 19.69 7.67
CA TYR A 29 18.65 18.63 8.34
C TYR A 29 18.31 18.99 9.79
N ALA A 30 19.17 19.76 10.45
CA ALA A 30 18.98 20.16 11.84
C ALA A 30 17.61 20.79 12.13
N GLY A 31 17.12 21.63 11.22
CA GLY A 31 15.83 22.31 11.38
C GLY A 31 14.59 21.48 11.02
N ILE A 32 14.77 20.29 10.44
CA ILE A 32 13.67 19.43 9.97
C ILE A 32 13.73 18.02 10.54
N LEU A 33 14.66 17.76 11.48
CA LEU A 33 14.86 16.45 12.07
C LEU A 33 13.87 16.22 13.21
N GLU A 34 13.20 15.07 13.15
CA GLU A 34 12.32 14.57 14.19
C GLU A 34 12.73 13.15 14.58
N GLU A 35 12.92 12.91 15.88
CA GLU A 35 13.25 11.57 16.38
C GLU A 35 11.98 10.72 16.56
N LYS A 36 11.91 9.56 15.91
CA LYS A 36 10.86 8.56 16.11
C LYS A 36 11.36 7.36 16.93
N LYS A 37 10.47 6.44 17.29
CA LYS A 37 10.77 5.26 18.14
C LYS A 37 11.99 4.44 17.66
N ARG A 38 12.10 4.23 16.34
CA ARG A 38 13.17 3.41 15.74
C ARG A 38 13.97 4.15 14.67
N CYS A 39 13.41 5.18 14.03
CA CYS A 39 14.04 5.95 12.95
C CYS A 39 14.19 7.44 13.28
N LEU A 40 14.87 8.13 12.38
CA LEU A 40 15.08 9.57 12.34
C LEU A 40 14.36 10.14 11.12
N ARG A 41 13.34 10.96 11.32
CA ARG A 41 12.48 11.50 10.26
C ARG A 41 12.96 12.90 9.85
N LEU A 42 13.14 13.13 8.56
CA LEU A 42 13.38 14.46 7.99
C LEU A 42 12.08 14.98 7.36
N ASN A 43 11.51 16.03 7.93
CA ASN A 43 10.24 16.63 7.52
C ASN A 43 10.48 17.75 6.49
N TYR A 44 10.37 17.43 5.21
CA TYR A 44 10.49 18.44 4.15
C TYR A 44 9.19 19.25 4.00
N ALA A 45 9.26 20.36 3.29
CA ALA A 45 8.08 21.19 3.00
C ALA A 45 6.96 20.37 2.30
N GLY A 46 5.71 20.66 2.66
CA GLY A 46 4.54 19.90 2.21
C GLY A 46 4.29 18.66 3.07
N GLN A 47 3.78 17.58 2.46
CA GLN A 47 3.50 16.30 3.12
C GLN A 47 4.60 15.24 2.88
N PHE A 48 5.83 15.68 2.55
CA PHE A 48 6.93 14.78 2.25
C PHE A 48 7.87 14.64 3.44
N HIS A 49 8.24 13.39 3.75
CA HIS A 49 9.23 13.10 4.78
C HIS A 49 10.13 11.94 4.34
N LEU A 50 11.35 11.91 4.87
CA LEU A 50 12.30 10.81 4.70
C LEU A 50 12.63 10.20 6.06
N ASP A 51 12.27 8.93 6.25
CA ASP A 51 12.66 8.17 7.42
C ASP A 51 14.02 7.50 7.19
N VAL A 52 14.99 7.81 8.05
CA VAL A 52 16.31 7.19 8.10
C VAL A 52 16.32 6.20 9.26
N LEU A 53 16.42 4.90 8.97
CA LEU A 53 16.46 3.83 9.97
C LEU A 53 17.92 3.39 10.16
N PRO A 54 18.58 3.75 11.27
CA PRO A 54 19.88 3.20 11.60
C PRO A 54 19.78 1.68 11.79
N ALA A 55 20.72 0.92 11.23
CA ALA A 55 20.74 -0.52 11.43
C ALA A 55 22.16 -1.07 11.33
N ARG A 56 22.41 -2.21 12.00
CA ARG A 56 23.60 -3.05 11.77
C ARG A 56 23.18 -4.45 11.30
N PRO A 57 24.03 -5.19 10.57
CA PRO A 57 23.72 -6.58 10.22
C PRO A 57 23.46 -7.43 11.46
N ALA A 58 22.48 -8.32 11.40
CA ALA A 58 22.36 -9.38 12.40
C ALA A 58 23.38 -10.48 12.05
N PHE A 59 24.17 -10.94 13.03
CA PHE A 59 25.27 -11.89 12.82
C PHE A 59 24.78 -13.32 12.57
N TRP A 60 24.12 -13.53 11.44
CA TRP A 60 23.66 -14.83 10.95
C TRP A 60 24.22 -15.00 9.53
N PRO A 61 25.09 -15.98 9.27
CA PRO A 61 25.65 -16.21 7.94
C PRO A 61 24.55 -16.34 6.89
N GLY A 62 24.64 -15.55 5.81
CA GLY A 62 23.67 -15.55 4.71
C GLY A 62 22.31 -14.89 5.01
N SER A 63 22.11 -14.31 6.19
CA SER A 63 20.86 -13.64 6.53
C SER A 63 20.78 -12.20 6.03
N THR A 64 19.58 -11.77 5.66
CA THR A 64 19.24 -10.37 5.36
C THR A 64 18.77 -9.57 6.57
N ARG A 65 18.74 -10.21 7.75
CA ARG A 65 18.26 -9.65 9.01
C ARG A 65 19.16 -8.55 9.53
N LEU A 66 18.54 -7.60 10.22
CA LEU A 66 19.17 -6.41 10.77
C LEU A 66 18.85 -6.29 12.25
N TYR A 67 19.80 -5.77 13.01
CA TYR A 67 19.54 -5.18 14.31
C TYR A 67 19.20 -3.70 14.14
N VAL A 68 18.03 -3.33 14.64
CA VAL A 68 17.45 -1.99 14.58
C VAL A 68 17.31 -1.45 16.01
N PRO A 69 17.72 -0.19 16.29
CA PRO A 69 17.56 0.37 17.62
C PRO A 69 16.09 0.71 17.92
N ASP A 70 15.70 0.54 19.18
CA ASP A 70 14.39 0.94 19.68
C ASP A 70 14.55 1.83 20.92
N LYS A 71 14.06 3.07 20.85
CA LYS A 71 14.18 4.07 21.93
C LYS A 71 13.43 3.68 23.19
N GLN A 72 12.31 2.97 23.07
CA GLN A 72 11.49 2.58 24.22
C GLN A 72 12.13 1.39 24.93
N LEU A 73 12.59 0.39 24.17
CA LEU A 73 13.32 -0.75 24.72
C LEU A 73 14.75 -0.40 25.15
N ARG A 74 15.29 0.71 24.64
CA ARG A 74 16.71 1.10 24.73
C ARG A 74 17.65 -0.04 24.32
N GLY A 75 17.28 -0.75 23.26
CA GLY A 75 17.94 -1.99 22.86
C GLY A 75 17.73 -2.33 21.39
N TRP A 76 18.18 -3.52 21.01
CA TRP A 76 18.08 -4.03 19.64
C TRP A 76 16.78 -4.79 19.41
N LEU A 77 16.15 -4.53 18.27
CA LEU A 77 15.14 -5.39 17.66
C LEU A 77 15.71 -6.05 16.41
N VAL A 78 15.29 -7.28 16.15
CA VAL A 78 15.59 -7.96 14.88
C VAL A 78 14.49 -7.62 13.90
N SER A 79 14.85 -7.25 12.68
CA SER A 79 13.91 -7.03 11.57
C SER A 79 14.51 -7.58 10.27
N ASP A 80 13.68 -7.84 9.26
CA ASP A 80 14.13 -8.38 7.96
C ASP A 80 13.48 -7.65 6.77
N PRO A 81 13.75 -6.34 6.60
CA PRO A 81 13.07 -5.55 5.57
C PRO A 81 13.39 -6.04 4.15
N LYS A 82 14.60 -6.53 3.90
CA LYS A 82 14.99 -7.07 2.59
C LYS A 82 14.32 -8.42 2.33
N GLY A 83 14.31 -9.32 3.32
CA GLY A 83 13.57 -10.58 3.20
C GLY A 83 12.08 -10.34 2.93
N TYR A 84 11.45 -9.43 3.67
CA TYR A 84 10.06 -9.04 3.47
C TYR A 84 9.79 -8.51 2.06
N ALA A 85 10.64 -7.60 1.55
CA ALA A 85 10.51 -7.07 0.20
C ALA A 85 10.62 -8.18 -0.86
N SER A 86 11.61 -9.06 -0.74
CA SER A 86 11.79 -10.21 -1.64
C SER A 86 10.61 -11.19 -1.57
N TRP A 87 10.06 -11.46 -0.38
CA TRP A 87 8.87 -12.28 -0.19
C TRP A 87 7.65 -11.67 -0.92
N PHE A 88 7.38 -10.38 -0.70
CA PHE A 88 6.24 -9.72 -1.32
C PHE A 88 6.35 -9.67 -2.85
N LEU A 89 7.53 -9.31 -3.38
CA LEU A 89 7.75 -9.24 -4.82
C LEU A 89 7.67 -10.62 -5.47
N GLY A 90 8.18 -11.68 -4.81
CA GLY A 90 8.04 -13.05 -5.27
C GLY A 90 6.59 -13.51 -5.41
N ILE A 91 5.67 -13.01 -4.57
CA ILE A 91 4.23 -13.24 -4.71
C ILE A 91 3.65 -12.38 -5.83
N ALA A 92 4.02 -11.10 -5.86
CA ALA A 92 3.45 -10.10 -6.76
C ALA A 92 3.78 -10.34 -8.23
N GLU A 93 5.01 -10.76 -8.54
CA GLU A 93 5.53 -10.93 -9.90
C GLU A 93 5.47 -12.40 -10.37
N GLY A 94 5.10 -13.32 -9.48
CA GLY A 94 5.25 -14.76 -9.69
C GLY A 94 6.72 -15.18 -9.77
N GLU A 95 7.01 -16.41 -10.21
CA GLU A 95 8.40 -16.90 -10.35
C GLU A 95 9.24 -16.18 -11.43
N ARG A 96 8.74 -15.10 -12.05
CA ARG A 96 9.31 -14.55 -13.28
C ARG A 96 10.43 -13.53 -13.11
N ASP A 97 10.74 -13.04 -11.91
CA ASP A 97 11.93 -12.19 -11.75
C ASP A 97 12.44 -12.15 -10.31
N ARG A 98 13.42 -13.00 -9.98
CA ARG A 98 14.05 -13.04 -8.64
C ARG A 98 15.39 -12.29 -8.58
N THR A 99 15.64 -11.36 -9.50
CA THR A 99 16.96 -10.73 -9.63
C THR A 99 17.01 -9.34 -8.97
N LEU A 100 16.79 -9.26 -7.66
CA LEU A 100 17.06 -8.03 -6.89
C LEU A 100 18.30 -8.19 -6.02
N ALA A 101 19.45 -7.98 -6.64
CA ALA A 101 20.69 -7.72 -5.95
C ALA A 101 21.55 -6.76 -6.76
N LYS A 102 21.59 -5.50 -6.32
CA LYS A 102 22.78 -4.62 -6.24
C LYS A 102 22.26 -3.21 -5.93
N THR A 103 22.61 -2.71 -4.74
CA THR A 103 22.49 -1.29 -4.32
C THR A 103 21.41 -0.52 -5.05
N GLU A 104 20.18 -0.58 -4.56
CA GLU A 104 19.03 -0.01 -5.27
C GLU A 104 19.13 1.52 -5.32
N PRO A 105 19.28 2.14 -6.51
CA PRO A 105 18.79 3.51 -6.70
C PRO A 105 17.29 3.54 -6.34
N LEU A 106 16.77 4.73 -6.01
CA LEU A 106 15.33 4.93 -5.81
C LEU A 106 14.56 4.18 -6.91
N PRO A 107 13.64 3.25 -6.56
CA PRO A 107 12.96 2.45 -7.57
C PRO A 107 12.27 3.38 -8.54
N GLU A 108 12.50 3.16 -9.84
CA GLU A 108 11.78 3.90 -10.88
C GLU A 108 10.28 3.75 -10.63
N LEU A 109 9.55 4.87 -10.74
CA LEU A 109 8.10 4.89 -10.55
C LEU A 109 7.46 4.09 -11.68
N LYS A 110 7.28 2.78 -11.47
CA LYS A 110 6.53 1.91 -12.39
C LYS A 110 5.16 2.52 -12.63
N SER A 111 4.76 2.62 -13.89
CA SER A 111 3.40 3.00 -14.30
C SER A 111 2.39 2.02 -13.70
N ALA A 112 1.12 2.41 -13.62
CA ALA A 112 0.07 1.53 -13.11
C ALA A 112 -0.11 0.25 -13.96
N GLU A 113 0.29 0.31 -15.24
CA GLU A 113 0.18 -0.77 -16.22
C GLU A 113 1.30 -1.81 -16.07
N GLU A 114 2.44 -1.42 -15.50
CA GLU A 114 3.57 -2.31 -15.19
C GLU A 114 3.46 -2.98 -13.81
N LYS A 115 2.50 -2.55 -12.97
CA LYS A 115 2.27 -3.12 -11.64
C LYS A 115 1.39 -4.34 -11.69
N SER A 116 1.73 -5.34 -10.89
CA SER A 116 0.91 -6.54 -10.75
C SER A 116 -0.44 -6.24 -10.09
N LEU A 117 -1.40 -7.17 -10.24
CA LEU A 117 -2.71 -7.06 -9.58
C LEU A 117 -2.58 -6.93 -8.06
N LEU A 118 -1.64 -7.64 -7.44
CA LEU A 118 -1.38 -7.53 -6.00
C LEU A 118 -0.87 -6.14 -5.63
N GLN A 119 0.13 -5.60 -6.36
CA GLN A 119 0.66 -4.27 -6.09
C GLN A 119 -0.43 -3.19 -6.20
N ARG A 120 -1.28 -3.26 -7.23
CA ARG A 120 -2.40 -2.34 -7.42
C ARG A 120 -3.46 -2.50 -6.32
N THR A 121 -3.74 -3.72 -5.87
CA THR A 121 -4.65 -4.00 -4.75
C THR A 121 -4.15 -3.36 -3.46
N VAL A 122 -2.86 -3.51 -3.14
CA VAL A 122 -2.24 -2.87 -1.97
C VAL A 122 -2.34 -1.34 -2.06
N GLN A 123 -2.14 -0.76 -3.24
CA GLN A 123 -2.30 0.69 -3.42
C GLN A 123 -3.74 1.14 -3.14
N LEU A 124 -4.75 0.42 -3.62
CA LEU A 124 -6.15 0.73 -3.35
C LEU A 124 -6.51 0.57 -1.86
N LEU A 125 -6.04 -0.50 -1.21
CA LEU A 125 -6.23 -0.72 0.23
C LEU A 125 -5.66 0.44 1.04
N LYS A 126 -4.42 0.84 0.75
CA LYS A 126 -3.76 1.97 1.42
C LYS A 126 -4.51 3.27 1.17
N ARG A 127 -4.91 3.55 -0.08
CA ARG A 127 -5.67 4.76 -0.41
C ARG A 127 -7.00 4.80 0.32
N ARG A 128 -7.76 3.71 0.34
CA ARG A 128 -9.03 3.65 1.07
C ARG A 128 -8.82 3.85 2.56
N ARG A 129 -7.74 3.28 3.14
CA ARG A 129 -7.34 3.54 4.54
C ARG A 129 -7.05 5.02 4.77
N ASP A 130 -6.27 5.66 3.90
CA ASP A 130 -5.93 7.07 4.06
C ASP A 130 -7.18 7.96 4.03
N VAL A 131 -8.16 7.65 3.16
CA VAL A 131 -9.46 8.34 3.11
C VAL A 131 -10.34 8.01 4.33
N TYR A 132 -10.36 6.76 4.79
CA TYR A 132 -11.21 6.33 5.93
C TYR A 132 -10.75 6.96 7.25
N PHE A 133 -9.43 7.03 7.44
CA PHE A 133 -8.84 7.45 8.71
C PHE A 133 -8.43 8.93 8.71
N ASP A 134 -8.35 9.59 7.55
CA ASP A 134 -8.06 11.03 7.44
C ASP A 134 -6.87 11.51 8.29
N GLY A 135 -5.77 10.76 8.25
CA GLY A 135 -4.54 11.08 9.00
C GLY A 135 -4.54 10.66 10.48
N ASP A 136 -5.55 9.94 10.95
CA ASP A 136 -5.64 9.44 12.32
C ASP A 136 -4.53 8.43 12.68
N GLU A 137 -3.99 8.57 13.89
CA GLU A 137 -2.86 7.81 14.40
C GLU A 137 -3.18 6.31 14.60
N ASP A 138 -4.43 5.92 14.87
CA ASP A 138 -4.77 4.48 14.98
C ASP A 138 -5.02 3.82 13.62
N SER A 139 -4.70 4.48 12.51
CA SER A 139 -4.84 3.87 11.20
C SER A 139 -3.94 2.63 11.06
N PRO A 140 -4.44 1.53 10.49
CA PRO A 140 -3.68 0.28 10.42
C PRO A 140 -2.41 0.47 9.59
N ALA A 141 -1.27 -0.04 10.07
CA ALA A 141 0.02 0.15 9.42
C ALA A 141 0.00 -0.36 7.97
N SER A 142 0.72 0.31 7.06
CA SER A 142 0.79 -0.09 5.65
C SER A 142 1.27 -1.53 5.47
N VAL A 143 2.22 -1.97 6.32
CA VAL A 143 2.79 -3.32 6.28
C VAL A 143 1.76 -4.38 6.69
N VAL A 144 0.81 -4.06 7.58
CA VAL A 144 -0.30 -4.96 7.92
C VAL A 144 -1.19 -5.18 6.70
N LEU A 145 -1.68 -4.11 6.07
CA LEU A 145 -2.53 -4.21 4.87
C LEU A 145 -1.82 -4.94 3.71
N THR A 146 -0.54 -4.65 3.52
CA THR A 146 0.30 -5.26 2.48
C THR A 146 0.47 -6.75 2.72
N THR A 147 0.74 -7.15 3.97
CA THR A 147 0.96 -8.55 4.37
C THR A 147 -0.32 -9.35 4.25
N LEU A 148 -1.45 -8.82 4.74
CA LEU A 148 -2.75 -9.48 4.60
C LEU A 148 -3.16 -9.66 3.14
N ALA A 149 -2.95 -8.65 2.30
CA ALA A 149 -3.22 -8.75 0.87
C ALA A 149 -2.37 -9.84 0.19
N ALA A 150 -1.07 -9.89 0.49
CA ALA A 150 -0.17 -10.86 -0.11
C ALA A 150 -0.45 -12.30 0.35
N ARG A 151 -0.79 -12.52 1.63
CA ARG A 151 -1.17 -13.84 2.16
C ARG A 151 -2.42 -14.42 1.50
N HIS A 152 -3.36 -13.56 1.13
CA HIS A 152 -4.64 -13.92 0.52
C HIS A 152 -4.66 -13.79 -1.02
N TYR A 153 -3.51 -13.47 -1.62
CA TYR A 153 -3.38 -13.36 -3.06
C TYR A 153 -3.32 -14.73 -3.72
N ARG A 154 -4.23 -15.01 -4.65
CA ARG A 154 -4.38 -16.32 -5.30
C ARG A 154 -4.36 -16.23 -6.83
N ASN A 155 -3.72 -15.20 -7.39
CA ASN A 155 -3.71 -14.91 -8.83
C ASN A 155 -5.12 -14.75 -9.41
N GLN A 156 -5.97 -13.97 -8.73
CA GLN A 156 -7.32 -13.65 -9.21
C GLN A 156 -7.29 -13.02 -10.62
N PRO A 157 -8.37 -13.18 -11.41
CA PRO A 157 -8.37 -12.79 -12.82
C PRO A 157 -8.42 -11.27 -13.07
N THR A 158 -8.88 -10.49 -12.09
CA THR A 158 -9.07 -9.04 -12.23
C THR A 158 -8.74 -8.31 -10.93
N LEU A 159 -8.41 -7.02 -11.02
CA LEU A 159 -8.14 -6.17 -9.86
C LEU A 159 -9.31 -6.12 -8.88
N LEU A 160 -10.55 -6.00 -9.38
CA LEU A 160 -11.74 -5.98 -8.52
C LEU A 160 -11.91 -7.33 -7.80
N ALA A 161 -11.73 -8.45 -8.52
CA ALA A 161 -11.77 -9.78 -7.91
C ALA A 161 -10.67 -9.95 -6.85
N THR A 162 -9.44 -9.47 -7.12
CA THR A 162 -8.34 -9.49 -6.14
C THR A 162 -8.70 -8.71 -4.87
N LEU A 163 -9.25 -7.50 -5.02
CA LEU A 163 -9.59 -6.64 -3.89
C LEU A 163 -10.74 -7.22 -3.06
N VAL A 164 -11.81 -7.68 -3.70
CA VAL A 164 -12.96 -8.31 -3.03
C VAL A 164 -12.54 -9.58 -2.30
N ASP A 165 -11.85 -10.51 -2.98
CA ASP A 165 -11.37 -11.75 -2.36
C ASP A 165 -10.47 -11.48 -1.16
N THR A 166 -9.56 -10.50 -1.28
CA THR A 166 -8.66 -10.12 -0.18
C THR A 166 -9.46 -9.70 1.05
N LEU A 167 -10.43 -8.81 0.89
CA LEU A 167 -11.22 -8.32 2.01
C LEU A 167 -12.12 -9.40 2.60
N GLU A 168 -12.71 -10.28 1.78
CA GLU A 168 -13.50 -11.43 2.24
C GLU A 168 -12.67 -12.40 3.08
N LEU A 169 -11.45 -12.71 2.63
CA LEU A 169 -10.55 -13.62 3.34
C LEU A 169 -10.01 -13.00 4.64
N VAL A 170 -9.65 -11.71 4.63
CA VAL A 170 -9.27 -10.97 5.85
C VAL A 170 -10.44 -10.92 6.83
N TRP A 171 -11.65 -10.66 6.36
CA TRP A 171 -12.84 -10.69 7.21
C TRP A 171 -13.05 -12.06 7.85
N ALA A 172 -12.90 -13.14 7.06
CA ALA A 172 -13.03 -14.48 7.57
C ALA A 172 -11.93 -14.83 8.61
N GLU A 173 -10.72 -14.27 8.48
CA GLU A 173 -9.64 -14.39 9.47
C GLU A 173 -9.99 -13.63 10.77
N ILE A 174 -10.49 -12.40 10.67
CA ILE A 174 -10.98 -11.62 11.81
C ILE A 174 -12.06 -12.39 12.57
N GLN A 175 -13.05 -12.95 11.87
CA GLN A 175 -14.17 -13.67 12.50
C GLN A 175 -13.76 -14.96 13.23
N ARG A 176 -12.60 -15.54 12.89
CA ARG A 176 -12.06 -16.74 13.57
C ARG A 176 -11.11 -16.39 14.71
N THR A 177 -10.73 -15.12 14.83
CA THR A 177 -9.79 -14.65 15.84
C THR A 177 -10.55 -14.37 17.13
N GLN A 178 -10.09 -14.93 18.25
CA GLN A 178 -10.72 -14.72 19.57
C GLN A 178 -10.37 -13.35 20.17
N ASP A 179 -9.13 -12.87 19.94
CA ASP A 179 -8.60 -11.60 20.44
C ASP A 179 -8.19 -10.67 19.25
N ILE A 180 -7.09 -9.95 19.41
CA ILE A 180 -6.48 -9.11 18.37
C ILE A 180 -5.76 -9.99 17.35
N LEU A 181 -6.01 -9.74 16.06
CA LEU A 181 -5.39 -10.48 14.97
C LEU A 181 -3.88 -10.19 14.92
N ALA A 182 -3.07 -11.24 15.06
CA ALA A 182 -1.63 -11.18 14.84
C ALA A 182 -1.29 -11.18 13.35
N VAL A 183 -0.31 -10.39 12.94
CA VAL A 183 0.17 -10.29 11.55
C VAL A 183 1.71 -10.46 11.53
N PRO A 184 2.21 -11.70 11.77
CA PRO A 184 3.65 -11.95 11.82
C PRO A 184 4.38 -11.66 10.51
N ASN A 185 5.61 -11.15 10.58
CA ASN A 185 6.47 -11.00 9.43
C ASN A 185 6.76 -12.38 8.81
N PRO A 186 6.42 -12.62 7.54
CA PRO A 186 6.61 -13.91 6.88
C PRO A 186 8.07 -14.38 6.79
N THR A 187 9.06 -13.48 6.91
CA THR A 187 10.49 -13.85 6.90
C THR A 187 11.14 -13.81 8.29
N LEU A 188 10.40 -13.31 9.29
CA LEU A 188 10.79 -13.26 10.69
C LEU A 188 9.54 -13.38 11.59
N PRO A 189 8.96 -14.59 11.78
CA PRO A 189 7.67 -14.75 12.45
C PRO A 189 7.61 -14.23 13.90
N GLN A 190 8.75 -13.96 14.53
CA GLN A 190 8.85 -13.32 15.84
C GLN A 190 8.56 -11.81 15.83
N GLU A 191 8.63 -11.16 14.66
CA GLU A 191 8.27 -9.75 14.47
C GLU A 191 6.80 -9.68 14.04
N ASP A 192 5.91 -9.28 14.96
CA ASP A 192 4.50 -9.05 14.63
C ASP A 192 4.29 -7.63 14.13
N PHE A 193 3.74 -7.47 12.92
CA PHE A 193 3.42 -6.16 12.37
C PHE A 193 2.18 -5.51 12.98
N ALA A 194 1.39 -6.29 13.73
CA ALA A 194 0.25 -5.83 14.50
C ALA A 194 0.59 -5.56 15.98
N ASP A 195 1.88 -5.54 16.36
CA ASP A 195 2.33 -5.37 17.75
C ASP A 195 1.83 -4.08 18.44
N ALA A 196 1.53 -3.05 17.66
CA ALA A 196 1.04 -1.76 18.14
C ALA A 196 -0.48 -1.71 18.36
N TRP A 197 -1.24 -2.74 17.96
CA TRP A 197 -2.69 -2.74 18.15
C TRP A 197 -3.08 -2.97 19.61
N ASP A 198 -3.96 -2.11 20.08
CA ASP A 198 -4.78 -2.30 21.26
C ASP A 198 -6.23 -2.64 20.87
N VAL A 199 -7.11 -2.78 21.87
CA VAL A 199 -8.52 -3.12 21.64
C VAL A 199 -9.23 -2.09 20.76
N ASN A 200 -8.88 -0.80 20.90
CA ASN A 200 -9.55 0.30 20.19
C ASN A 200 -9.11 0.37 18.72
N SER A 201 -7.80 0.43 18.49
CA SER A 201 -7.20 0.47 17.15
C SER A 201 -7.54 -0.80 16.35
N TYR A 202 -7.55 -1.97 16.99
CA TYR A 202 -8.00 -3.20 16.35
C TYR A 202 -9.50 -3.15 16.00
N ALA A 203 -10.37 -2.70 16.90
CA ALA A 203 -11.80 -2.56 16.61
C ALA A 203 -12.06 -1.58 15.44
N ARG A 204 -11.24 -0.53 15.31
CA ARG A 204 -11.29 0.38 14.15
C ARG A 204 -10.86 -0.30 12.87
N PHE A 205 -9.79 -1.11 12.88
CA PHE A 205 -9.41 -1.94 11.74
C PHE A 205 -10.54 -2.89 11.31
N VAL A 206 -11.20 -3.55 12.28
CA VAL A 206 -12.34 -4.44 12.01
C VAL A 206 -13.49 -3.67 11.33
N ARG A 207 -13.84 -2.47 11.82
CA ARG A 207 -14.85 -1.60 11.19
C ARG A 207 -14.45 -1.20 9.78
N PHE A 208 -13.20 -0.78 9.58
CA PHE A 208 -12.67 -0.44 8.27
C PHE A 208 -12.84 -1.58 7.25
N VAL A 209 -12.46 -2.80 7.61
CA VAL A 209 -12.61 -3.97 6.72
C VAL A 209 -14.08 -4.25 6.42
N ARG A 210 -14.95 -4.23 7.45
CA ARG A 210 -16.39 -4.44 7.30
C ARG A 210 -17.02 -3.44 6.34
N ASP A 211 -16.74 -2.16 6.55
CA ASP A 211 -17.38 -1.06 5.81
C ASP A 211 -16.88 -1.05 4.36
N PHE A 212 -15.58 -1.26 4.14
CA PHE A 212 -15.02 -1.33 2.78
C PHE A 212 -15.59 -2.52 1.99
N ARG A 213 -15.82 -3.68 2.62
CA ARG A 213 -16.51 -4.80 1.98
C ARG A 213 -17.93 -4.42 1.55
N ALA A 214 -18.68 -3.80 2.44
CA ALA A 214 -20.05 -3.39 2.15
C ALA A 214 -20.11 -2.35 1.01
N GLU A 215 -19.14 -1.43 0.95
CA GLU A 215 -18.98 -0.47 -0.15
C GLU A 215 -18.75 -1.17 -1.50
N LEU A 216 -17.84 -2.15 -1.56
CA LEU A 216 -17.58 -2.89 -2.80
C LEU A 216 -18.77 -3.71 -3.29
N VAL A 217 -19.56 -4.28 -2.37
CA VAL A 217 -20.81 -4.98 -2.72
C VAL A 217 -21.84 -4.01 -3.31
N ARG A 218 -21.98 -2.81 -2.75
CA ARG A 218 -22.87 -1.76 -3.30
C ARG A 218 -22.40 -1.29 -4.68
N LEU A 219 -21.09 -1.12 -4.85
CA LEU A 219 -20.49 -0.74 -6.13
C LEU A 219 -20.79 -1.78 -7.22
N GLY A 220 -20.64 -3.07 -6.91
CA GLY A 220 -20.92 -4.17 -7.84
C GLY A 220 -22.41 -4.34 -8.18
N SER A 221 -23.31 -3.81 -7.36
CA SER A 221 -24.76 -3.89 -7.57
C SER A 221 -25.34 -2.65 -8.28
N SER A 222 -24.53 -1.61 -8.50
CA SER A 222 -24.97 -0.34 -9.06
C SER A 222 -25.12 -0.43 -10.58
N GLN A 223 -26.31 -0.09 -11.11
CA GLN A 223 -26.60 -0.14 -12.56
C GLN A 223 -26.34 1.20 -13.29
N ASN A 224 -26.19 2.31 -12.56
CA ASN A 224 -25.96 3.64 -13.13
C ASN A 224 -24.48 4.06 -12.99
N MET A 225 -23.85 4.45 -14.11
CA MET A 225 -22.44 4.86 -14.18
C MET A 225 -22.14 6.16 -13.41
N GLU A 226 -23.10 7.08 -13.30
CA GLU A 226 -22.96 8.30 -12.49
C GLU A 226 -22.86 7.95 -11.00
N ASN A 227 -23.74 7.06 -10.54
CA ASN A 227 -23.74 6.55 -9.16
C ASN A 227 -22.42 5.79 -8.83
N VAL A 228 -21.82 5.12 -9.82
CA VAL A 228 -20.50 4.47 -9.66
C VAL A 228 -19.38 5.51 -9.49
N ALA A 229 -19.45 6.65 -10.17
CA ALA A 229 -18.43 7.70 -10.09
C ALA A 229 -18.42 8.34 -8.69
N ASP A 230 -19.59 8.68 -8.18
CA ASP A 230 -19.76 9.27 -6.86
C ASP A 230 -19.28 8.31 -5.76
N GLN A 231 -19.66 7.03 -5.85
CA GLN A 231 -19.18 5.99 -4.91
C GLN A 231 -17.66 5.83 -4.96
N LEU A 232 -17.04 5.84 -6.14
CA LEU A 232 -15.59 5.77 -6.27
C LEU A 232 -14.89 7.03 -5.72
N ALA A 233 -15.50 8.21 -5.89
CA ALA A 233 -15.01 9.47 -5.33
C ALA A 233 -15.07 9.46 -3.80
N GLU A 234 -16.14 8.93 -3.21
CA GLU A 234 -16.25 8.75 -1.76
C GLU A 234 -15.19 7.78 -1.22
N MET A 235 -14.96 6.66 -1.92
CA MET A 235 -14.02 5.63 -1.47
C MET A 235 -12.54 6.01 -1.62
N PHE A 236 -12.18 6.69 -2.72
CA PHE A 236 -10.78 6.92 -3.09
C PHE A 236 -10.41 8.41 -3.25
N GLY A 237 -11.37 9.32 -3.02
CA GLY A 237 -11.23 10.77 -3.16
C GLY A 237 -11.58 11.28 -4.56
N GLU A 238 -12.12 12.51 -4.62
CA GLU A 238 -12.64 13.11 -5.85
C GLU A 238 -11.58 13.31 -6.94
N GLN A 239 -10.41 13.88 -6.59
CA GLN A 239 -9.35 14.20 -7.55
C GLN A 239 -8.85 12.98 -8.36
N PRO A 240 -8.43 11.87 -7.73
CA PRO A 240 -7.99 10.69 -8.48
C PRO A 240 -9.14 10.04 -9.27
N THR A 241 -10.37 10.05 -8.75
CA THR A 241 -11.53 9.52 -9.46
C THR A 241 -11.84 10.34 -10.71
N ASN A 242 -11.88 11.66 -10.60
CA ASN A 242 -12.11 12.56 -11.73
C ASN A 242 -11.02 12.43 -12.81
N ALA A 243 -9.76 12.29 -12.41
CA ALA A 243 -8.66 12.02 -13.34
C ALA A 243 -8.84 10.69 -14.09
N ALA A 244 -9.23 9.62 -13.39
CA ALA A 244 -9.47 8.31 -13.98
C ALA A 244 -10.66 8.33 -14.96
N TYR A 245 -11.77 9.00 -14.62
CA TYR A 245 -12.93 9.13 -15.50
C TYR A 245 -12.62 9.96 -16.75
N ARG A 246 -11.85 11.05 -16.64
CA ARG A 246 -11.39 11.83 -17.79
C ARG A 246 -10.55 10.96 -18.74
N GLU A 247 -9.64 10.16 -18.21
CA GLU A 247 -8.82 9.25 -19.02
C GLU A 247 -9.65 8.13 -19.66
N TYR A 248 -10.60 7.54 -18.93
CA TYR A 248 -11.55 6.58 -19.47
C TYR A 248 -12.39 7.17 -20.62
N GLY A 249 -12.90 8.38 -20.44
CA GLY A 249 -13.62 9.13 -21.47
C GLY A 249 -12.79 9.37 -22.73
N LYS A 250 -11.53 9.81 -22.58
CA LYS A 250 -10.57 9.95 -23.70
C LYS A 250 -10.36 8.64 -24.45
N ARG A 251 -10.17 7.53 -23.72
CA ARG A 251 -9.99 6.19 -24.31
C ARG A 251 -11.24 5.72 -25.07
N LEU A 252 -12.43 5.99 -24.54
CA LEU A 252 -13.69 5.72 -25.23
C LEU A 252 -13.83 6.57 -26.50
N GLN A 253 -13.53 7.87 -26.43
CA GLN A 253 -13.63 8.78 -27.56
C GLN A 253 -12.63 8.44 -28.67
N ALA A 254 -11.39 8.07 -28.32
CA ALA A 254 -10.39 7.60 -29.28
C ALA A 254 -10.84 6.31 -29.99
N ARG A 255 -11.50 5.38 -29.28
CA ARG A 255 -12.08 4.16 -29.86
C ARG A 255 -13.35 4.42 -30.67
N ALA A 256 -14.12 5.44 -30.32
CA ALA A 256 -15.26 5.95 -31.09
C ALA A 256 -14.80 6.48 -32.45
N GLY A 257 -13.77 7.35 -32.45
CA GLY A 257 -13.19 7.92 -33.66
C GLY A 257 -12.56 6.89 -34.58
N ALA A 258 -12.12 5.75 -34.03
CA ALA A 258 -11.61 4.60 -34.78
C ALA A 258 -12.71 3.62 -35.28
N GLY A 259 -14.00 3.92 -35.08
CA GLY A 259 -15.11 3.09 -35.55
C GLY A 259 -15.30 1.75 -34.80
N ARG A 260 -14.80 1.63 -33.56
CA ARG A 260 -14.77 0.36 -32.79
C ARG A 260 -15.72 0.33 -31.57
N LEU A 261 -16.79 1.13 -31.58
CA LEU A 261 -17.80 1.12 -30.51
C LEU A 261 -19.05 0.33 -30.90
N TYR A 262 -19.45 -0.61 -30.04
CA TYR A 262 -20.73 -1.32 -30.11
C TYR A 262 -21.47 -1.16 -28.77
N VAL A 263 -22.80 -1.01 -28.78
CA VAL A 263 -23.61 -0.91 -27.55
C VAL A 263 -24.53 -2.13 -27.48
N GLY A 264 -24.40 -2.91 -26.40
CA GLY A 264 -25.31 -3.99 -26.06
C GLY A 264 -26.23 -3.60 -24.89
N LEU A 265 -27.25 -4.43 -24.62
CA LEU A 265 -28.26 -4.20 -23.58
C LEU A 265 -27.72 -4.06 -22.14
N ALA A 266 -26.42 -4.33 -21.92
CA ALA A 266 -25.73 -4.22 -20.63
C ALA A 266 -24.63 -3.13 -20.60
N GLY A 267 -24.59 -2.24 -21.59
CA GLY A 267 -23.60 -1.17 -21.71
C GLY A 267 -22.77 -1.21 -22.99
N VAL A 268 -21.79 -0.31 -23.09
CA VAL A 268 -20.84 -0.24 -24.20
C VAL A 268 -19.95 -1.49 -24.18
N SER A 269 -20.03 -2.31 -25.22
CA SER A 269 -19.31 -3.59 -25.33
C SER A 269 -18.33 -3.56 -26.50
N THR A 270 -17.22 -4.27 -26.36
CA THR A 270 -16.23 -4.49 -27.42
C THR A 270 -16.55 -5.73 -28.28
N ALA A 271 -17.62 -6.47 -27.97
CA ALA A 271 -18.03 -7.64 -28.73
C ALA A 271 -19.01 -7.24 -29.85
N GLY A 272 -18.66 -7.61 -31.09
CA GLY A 272 -19.34 -7.20 -32.32
C GLY A 272 -20.82 -7.56 -32.34
N GLY A 273 -21.67 -6.53 -32.34
CA GLY A 273 -23.12 -6.65 -32.40
C GLY A 273 -23.80 -5.31 -32.71
N ARG A 274 -23.93 -5.02 -34.02
CA ARG A 274 -24.78 -4.02 -34.72
C ARG A 274 -25.30 -2.77 -33.96
N LYS A 275 -24.58 -1.66 -34.11
CA LYS A 275 -24.90 -0.40 -34.84
C LYS A 275 -23.91 0.67 -34.33
N ALA A 276 -23.25 1.39 -35.22
CA ALA A 276 -22.40 2.51 -34.83
C ALA A 276 -23.29 3.64 -34.28
N VAL A 277 -22.99 4.14 -33.07
CA VAL A 277 -23.70 5.25 -32.44
C VAL A 277 -22.71 6.36 -32.10
N ARG A 278 -23.11 7.62 -32.33
CA ARG A 278 -22.38 8.80 -31.89
C ARG A 278 -22.40 8.86 -30.35
N PRO A 279 -21.25 9.00 -29.67
CA PRO A 279 -21.25 9.16 -28.22
C PRO A 279 -22.01 10.45 -27.83
N PRO A 280 -22.76 10.44 -26.71
CA PRO A 280 -23.33 11.66 -26.16
C PRO A 280 -22.22 12.65 -25.78
N PRO A 281 -22.48 13.97 -25.83
CA PRO A 281 -21.50 14.97 -25.45
C PRO A 281 -21.06 14.77 -23.99
N PHE A 282 -19.74 14.62 -23.79
CA PHE A 282 -19.13 14.55 -22.46
C PHE A 282 -19.23 15.93 -21.79
N THR A 283 -19.98 16.00 -20.69
CA THR A 283 -20.00 17.16 -19.79
C THR A 283 -19.07 16.85 -18.61
N PRO A 284 -18.00 17.61 -18.38
CA PRO A 284 -17.19 17.47 -17.17
C PRO A 284 -18.05 17.73 -15.94
N TYR A 285 -17.86 16.94 -14.88
CA TYR A 285 -18.45 17.21 -13.57
C TYR A 285 -17.97 18.57 -13.04
N GLY A 286 -18.93 19.42 -12.65
CA GLY A 286 -18.71 20.68 -11.93
C GLY A 286 -18.05 21.77 -12.79
N SER A 287 -18.87 22.65 -13.35
CA SER A 287 -18.48 24.02 -13.73
C SER A 287 -18.60 24.96 -12.54
#